data_AF-A0A7X8CR12-F1
#
_entry.id   AF-A0A7X8CR12-F1
#
_cell.length_a   1.000
_cell.length_b   1.000
_cell.length_c   1.000
_cell.angle_alpha   90.00
_cell.angle_beta   90.00
_cell.angle_gamma   90.00
#
_symmetry.space_group_name_H-M   'P 1'
#
loop_
_entity.id
_entity.type
_entity.pdbx_description
1 polymer ?
#
loop_
_entity_poly.entity_id
_entity_poly.type
_entity_poly.pdbx_seq_one_letter_code
_entity_poly.pdbx_strand_id
1 'polypeptide(L)'
;MKTYIFIALSFLFFSGYARQENVQTLPQDQETVKKEIREAVGIVFRNLEKMDAEALFQSYSNSLDLIFFTTDGSKLNLQEAKNHHAAWFSSLTSLKVTALSDDFRFLPGGTVICS
;
A
#
# COMPACT_ATOMS: atom_id res chain seq x y z
N MET A 1 25.49 -28.75 -41.97
CA MET A 1 24.78 -27.45 -41.84
C MET A 1 23.57 -27.55 -40.91
N LYS A 2 23.76 -27.98 -39.64
CA LYS A 2 22.63 -28.08 -38.66
C LYS A 2 22.93 -27.42 -37.32
N THR A 3 24.21 -27.17 -37.00
CA THR A 3 24.65 -26.59 -35.73
C THR A 3 24.42 -25.07 -35.65
N TYR A 4 24.45 -24.36 -36.78
CA TYR A 4 24.27 -22.90 -36.82
C TYR A 4 22.83 -22.45 -36.53
N ILE A 5 21.83 -23.32 -36.75
CA ILE A 5 20.42 -23.02 -36.49
C ILE A 5 20.14 -22.96 -34.97
N PHE A 6 20.79 -23.82 -34.19
CA PHE A 6 20.63 -23.83 -32.73
C PHE A 6 21.25 -22.61 -32.05
N ILE A 7 22.35 -22.10 -32.57
CA ILE A 7 23.01 -20.89 -32.05
C ILE A 7 22.15 -19.64 -32.34
N ALA A 8 21.54 -19.56 -33.53
CA ALA A 8 20.65 -18.47 -33.89
C ALA A 8 19.34 -18.45 -33.05
N LEU A 9 18.78 -19.63 -32.72
CA LEU A 9 17.61 -19.71 -31.83
C LEU A 9 17.95 -19.28 -30.39
N SER A 10 19.16 -19.59 -29.92
CA SER A 10 19.59 -19.26 -28.56
C SER A 10 19.69 -17.74 -28.34
N PHE A 11 20.09 -16.98 -29.38
CA PHE A 11 20.16 -15.51 -29.31
C PHE A 11 18.79 -14.82 -29.28
N LEU A 12 17.74 -15.43 -29.82
CA LEU A 12 16.37 -14.88 -29.81
C LEU A 12 15.68 -15.01 -28.44
N PHE A 13 16.15 -15.90 -27.56
CA PHE A 13 15.62 -16.03 -26.20
C PHE A 13 16.18 -15.02 -25.19
N PHE A 14 17.24 -14.28 -25.53
CA PHE A 14 17.83 -13.26 -24.63
C PHE A 14 17.31 -11.84 -24.88
N SER A 15 16.60 -11.57 -25.98
CA SER A 15 15.98 -10.26 -26.23
C SER A 15 14.64 -10.05 -25.52
N GLY A 16 14.20 -11.03 -24.72
CA GLY A 16 12.99 -10.98 -23.91
C GLY A 16 13.13 -10.29 -22.55
N TYR A 17 14.26 -9.61 -22.28
CA TYR A 17 14.32 -8.65 -21.16
C TYR A 17 13.49 -7.44 -21.56
N ALA A 18 12.16 -7.57 -21.43
CA ALA A 18 11.26 -6.44 -21.43
C ALA A 18 11.85 -5.45 -20.43
N ARG A 19 12.36 -4.35 -20.96
CA ARG A 19 12.86 -3.22 -20.21
C ARG A 19 11.68 -2.78 -19.35
N GLN A 20 11.62 -3.27 -18.11
CA GLN A 20 10.74 -2.74 -17.10
C GLN A 20 11.17 -1.30 -16.98
N GLU A 21 10.45 -0.40 -17.64
CA GLU A 21 10.67 1.03 -17.52
C GLU A 21 10.61 1.31 -16.03
N ASN A 22 11.79 1.51 -15.46
CA ASN A 22 11.95 1.93 -14.11
C ASN A 22 11.53 3.40 -14.15
N VAL A 23 10.22 3.64 -14.09
CA VAL A 23 9.63 4.96 -14.00
C VAL A 23 10.13 5.52 -12.68
N GLN A 24 11.29 6.16 -12.75
CA GLN A 24 11.92 6.81 -11.63
C GLN A 24 11.08 8.07 -11.41
N THR A 25 10.13 8.00 -10.47
CA THR A 25 9.32 9.16 -10.04
C THR A 25 10.25 10.35 -9.78
N LEU A 26 9.97 11.49 -10.41
CA LEU A 26 10.76 12.70 -10.21
C LEU A 26 10.67 13.13 -8.74
N PRO A 27 11.72 13.73 -8.16
CA PRO A 27 11.71 14.17 -6.76
C PRO A 27 10.52 15.08 -6.41
N GLN A 28 10.08 15.92 -7.36
CA GLN A 28 8.92 16.80 -7.17
C GLN A 28 7.59 16.02 -7.07
N ASP A 29 7.46 14.93 -7.82
CA ASP A 29 6.29 14.05 -7.75
C ASP A 29 6.29 13.29 -6.42
N GLN A 30 7.46 12.91 -5.92
CA GLN A 30 7.59 12.23 -4.63
C GLN A 30 7.10 13.08 -3.46
N GLU A 31 7.46 14.37 -3.39
CA GLU A 31 6.98 15.24 -2.32
C GLU A 31 5.47 15.48 -2.37
N THR A 32 4.91 15.56 -3.59
CA THR A 32 3.46 15.65 -3.79
C THR A 32 2.77 14.39 -3.28
N VAL A 33 3.27 13.21 -3.66
CA VAL A 33 2.74 11.91 -3.21
C VAL A 33 2.87 11.74 -1.69
N LYS A 34 4.00 12.14 -1.09
CA LYS A 34 4.15 12.13 0.38
C LYS A 34 3.09 12.99 1.05
N LYS A 35 2.82 14.18 0.53
CA LYS A 35 1.81 15.08 1.07
C LYS A 35 0.42 14.44 1.02
N GLU A 36 0.03 13.87 -0.12
CA GLU A 36 -1.26 13.19 -0.29
C GLU A 36 -1.42 12.00 0.67
N ILE A 37 -0.38 11.18 0.82
CA ILE A 37 -0.39 10.05 1.76
C ILE A 37 -0.51 10.56 3.21
N ARG A 38 0.24 11.60 3.60
CA ARG A 38 0.13 12.20 4.93
C ARG A 38 -1.28 12.71 5.21
N GLU A 39 -1.91 13.34 4.22
CA GLU A 39 -3.29 13.82 4.35
C GLU A 39 -4.26 12.65 4.55
N ALA A 40 -4.12 11.56 3.78
CA ALA A 40 -4.92 10.35 3.94
C ALA A 40 -4.72 9.70 5.33
N VAL A 41 -3.47 9.52 5.77
CA VAL A 41 -3.15 8.99 7.11
C VAL A 41 -3.70 9.91 8.21
N GLY A 42 -3.64 11.23 8.02
CA GLY A 42 -4.23 12.20 8.95
C GLY A 42 -5.75 12.08 9.06
N ILE A 43 -6.45 11.73 7.97
CA ILE A 43 -7.89 11.40 8.01
C ILE A 43 -8.12 10.14 8.85
N VAL A 44 -7.34 9.08 8.59
CA VAL A 44 -7.40 7.81 9.34
C VAL A 44 -7.22 8.08 10.85
N PHE A 45 -6.19 8.83 11.24
CA PHE A 45 -5.94 9.13 12.66
C PHE A 45 -7.07 9.93 13.31
N ARG A 46 -7.59 10.95 12.64
CA ARG A 46 -8.73 11.72 13.19
C ARG A 46 -9.97 10.85 13.40
N ASN A 47 -10.21 9.90 12.50
CA ASN A 47 -11.38 9.02 12.60
C ASN A 47 -11.15 7.89 13.62
N LEU A 48 -9.90 7.43 13.83
CA LEU A 48 -9.52 6.60 14.98
C LEU A 48 -9.84 7.31 16.29
N GLU A 49 -9.37 8.55 16.48
CA GLU A 49 -9.61 9.30 17.73
C GLU A 49 -11.10 9.60 17.99
N LYS A 50 -11.88 9.77 16.92
CA LYS A 50 -13.34 9.88 17.00
C LYS A 50 -14.05 8.54 17.23
N MET A 51 -13.32 7.43 17.13
CA MET A 51 -13.86 6.07 17.18
C MET A 51 -14.99 5.85 16.16
N ASP A 52 -14.85 6.46 14.97
CA ASP A 52 -15.81 6.36 13.88
C ASP A 52 -15.33 5.32 12.87
N ALA A 53 -15.79 4.08 13.02
CA ALA A 53 -15.37 2.97 12.18
C ALA A 53 -15.76 3.17 10.71
N GLU A 54 -16.92 3.77 10.41
CA GLU A 54 -17.32 3.92 9.01
C GLU A 54 -16.47 4.98 8.32
N ALA A 55 -16.25 6.13 8.97
CA ALA A 55 -15.41 7.20 8.44
C ALA A 55 -13.93 6.79 8.35
N LEU A 56 -13.44 5.95 9.29
CA LEU A 56 -12.06 5.45 9.30
C LEU A 56 -11.69 4.77 7.99
N PHE A 57 -12.59 3.97 7.44
CA PHE A 57 -12.29 3.14 6.28
C PHE A 57 -12.55 3.81 4.92
N GLN A 58 -13.03 5.06 4.88
CA GLN A 58 -13.33 5.78 3.63
C GLN A 58 -12.10 6.08 2.77
N SER A 59 -10.91 6.18 3.38
CA SER A 59 -9.66 6.43 2.65
C SER A 59 -9.09 5.19 1.95
N TYR A 60 -9.68 4.01 2.17
CA TYR A 60 -9.20 2.76 1.61
C TYR A 60 -9.98 2.37 0.35
N SER A 61 -9.32 1.67 -0.57
CA SER A 61 -9.99 1.14 -1.77
C SER A 61 -11.01 0.07 -1.40
N ASN A 62 -12.13 0.00 -2.11
CA ASN A 62 -13.09 -1.12 -2.03
C ASN A 62 -12.61 -2.37 -2.81
N SER A 63 -11.31 -2.49 -3.08
CA SER A 63 -10.74 -3.65 -3.78
C SER A 63 -10.84 -4.91 -2.92
N LEU A 64 -11.18 -6.03 -3.55
CA LEU A 64 -11.14 -7.35 -2.90
C LEU A 64 -9.72 -7.78 -2.54
N ASP A 65 -8.71 -7.18 -3.18
CA ASP A 65 -7.29 -7.46 -2.93
C ASP A 65 -6.73 -6.69 -1.72
N LEU A 66 -7.53 -5.79 -1.12
CA LEU A 66 -7.11 -5.05 0.06
C LEU A 66 -7.16 -5.96 1.29
N ILE A 67 -6.01 -6.11 1.94
CA ILE A 67 -5.84 -6.95 3.13
C ILE A 67 -5.41 -6.06 4.29
N PHE A 68 -6.13 -6.17 5.40
CA PHE A 68 -5.75 -5.60 6.68
C PHE A 68 -5.05 -6.68 7.52
N PHE A 69 -3.95 -6.31 8.15
CA PHE A 69 -3.26 -7.16 9.11
C PHE A 69 -3.44 -6.60 10.51
N THR A 70 -3.90 -7.44 11.42
CA THR A 70 -4.01 -7.10 12.84
C THR A 70 -2.65 -7.31 13.54
N THR A 71 -2.58 -6.91 14.81
CA THR A 71 -1.38 -7.10 15.65
C THR A 71 -1.08 -8.56 15.98
N ASP A 72 -2.07 -9.46 15.88
CA ASP A 72 -1.85 -10.91 16.06
C ASP A 72 -1.47 -11.63 14.75
N GLY A 73 -1.37 -10.89 13.64
CA GLY A 73 -0.99 -11.42 12.32
C GLY A 73 -2.15 -12.01 11.53
N SER A 74 -3.38 -11.97 12.04
CA SER A 74 -4.57 -12.33 11.27
C SER A 74 -4.82 -11.35 10.11
N LYS A 75 -5.40 -11.89 9.05
CA LYS A 75 -5.78 -11.16 7.84
C LYS A 75 -7.27 -10.92 7.86
N LEU A 76 -7.67 -9.67 7.62
CA LEU A 76 -9.07 -9.27 7.51
C LEU A 76 -9.32 -8.62 6.15
N ASN A 77 -10.46 -8.89 5.56
CA ASN A 77 -10.99 -8.06 4.47
C ASN A 77 -11.58 -6.75 5.03
N LEU A 78 -11.97 -5.84 4.13
CA LEU A 78 -12.50 -4.52 4.52
C LEU A 78 -13.71 -4.59 5.45
N GLN A 79 -14.67 -5.49 5.19
CA GLN A 79 -15.88 -5.60 6.00
C GLN A 79 -15.57 -6.20 7.38
N GLU A 80 -14.68 -7.21 7.43
CA GLU A 80 -14.20 -7.78 8.68
C GLU A 80 -13.43 -6.75 9.51
N ALA A 81 -12.58 -5.93 8.87
CA ALA A 81 -11.85 -4.86 9.54
C ALA A 81 -12.78 -3.79 10.13
N LYS A 82 -13.82 -3.37 9.38
CA LYS A 82 -14.89 -2.47 9.87
C LYS A 82 -15.59 -3.03 11.10
N ASN A 83 -16.04 -4.29 11.03
CA ASN A 83 -16.74 -4.94 12.14
C ASN A 83 -15.84 -5.09 13.36
N HIS A 84 -14.58 -5.47 13.15
CA HIS A 84 -13.59 -5.61 14.21
C HIS A 84 -13.33 -4.28 14.92
N HIS A 85 -13.14 -3.19 14.17
CA HIS A 85 -12.93 -1.86 14.77
C HIS A 85 -14.17 -1.34 15.48
N ALA A 86 -15.38 -1.55 14.95
CA ALA A 86 -16.62 -1.15 15.63
C ALA A 86 -16.76 -1.86 16.99
N ALA A 87 -16.48 -3.16 17.05
CA ALA A 87 -16.46 -3.92 18.30
C ALA A 87 -15.38 -3.42 19.25
N TRP A 88 -14.16 -3.21 18.76
CA TRP A 88 -13.05 -2.68 19.55
C TRP A 88 -13.36 -1.30 20.14
N PHE A 89 -13.89 -0.37 19.33
CA PHE A 89 -14.28 0.97 19.78
C PHE A 89 -15.33 0.96 20.87
N SER A 90 -16.29 0.03 20.83
CA SER A 90 -17.29 -0.11 21.92
C SER A 90 -16.69 -0.47 23.28
N SER A 91 -15.45 -1.00 23.29
CA SER A 91 -14.73 -1.35 24.53
C SER A 91 -13.88 -0.21 25.09
N LEU A 92 -13.75 0.91 24.37
CA LEU A 92 -12.90 2.03 24.73
C LEU A 92 -13.72 3.24 25.21
N THR A 93 -13.17 4.00 26.15
CA THR A 93 -13.74 5.29 26.55
C THR A 93 -13.17 6.44 25.71
N SER A 94 -11.91 6.33 25.30
CA SER A 94 -11.23 7.30 24.44
C SER A 94 -10.04 6.65 23.74
N LEU A 95 -9.63 7.25 22.62
CA LEU A 95 -8.44 6.85 21.87
C LEU A 95 -7.64 8.09 21.48
N LYS A 96 -6.32 8.02 21.63
CA LYS A 96 -5.39 9.04 21.17
C LYS A 96 -4.33 8.37 20.30
N VAL A 97 -4.04 8.96 19.15
CA VAL A 97 -3.05 8.43 18.20
C VAL A 97 -1.95 9.45 18.02
N THR A 98 -0.69 9.00 18.02
CA THR A 98 0.48 9.84 17.78
C THR A 98 1.47 9.06 16.94
N ALA A 99 1.74 9.53 15.72
CA ALA A 99 2.82 8.98 14.91
C ALA A 99 4.17 9.41 15.49
N LEU A 100 5.11 8.47 15.54
CA LEU A 100 6.48 8.71 16.01
C LEU A 100 7.40 9.19 14.88
N SER A 101 7.17 8.69 13.67
CA SER A 101 7.92 8.99 12.46
C SER A 101 7.04 8.83 11.22
N ASP A 102 7.49 9.38 10.09
CA ASP A 102 6.88 9.22 8.78
C ASP A 102 7.94 8.94 7.71
N ASP A 103 8.26 7.65 7.52
CA ASP A 103 9.22 7.20 6.52
C ASP A 103 8.53 6.77 5.23
N PHE A 104 9.10 7.16 4.09
CA PHE A 104 8.56 6.86 2.76
C PHE A 104 9.59 6.10 1.90
N ARG A 105 9.16 4.96 1.35
CA ARG A 105 9.95 4.18 0.37
C ARG A 105 9.16 4.04 -0.92
N PHE A 106 9.72 4.58 -1.99
CA PHE A 106 9.17 4.48 -3.34
C PHE A 106 9.67 3.21 -4.01
N LEU A 107 8.73 2.38 -4.47
CA LEU A 107 8.99 1.15 -5.19
C LEU A 107 8.65 1.34 -6.68
N PRO A 108 9.25 0.53 -7.58
CA PRO A 108 8.86 0.51 -8.98
C PRO A 108 7.36 0.24 -9.15
N GLY A 109 6.78 0.78 -10.23
CA GLY A 109 5.35 0.61 -10.52
C GLY A 109 4.43 1.52 -9.71
N GLY A 110 4.93 2.63 -9.17
CA GLY A 110 4.12 3.65 -8.50
C GLY A 110 3.63 3.26 -7.10
N THR A 111 4.23 2.23 -6.48
CA THR A 111 3.89 1.80 -5.12
C THR A 111 4.74 2.55 -4.10
N VAL A 112 4.12 2.99 -3.01
CA VAL A 112 4.81 3.66 -1.90
C VAL A 112 4.51 2.94 -0.60
N ILE A 113 5.56 2.62 0.16
CA ILE A 113 5.44 2.16 1.53
C ILE A 113 5.61 3.37 2.44
N CYS A 114 4.64 3.58 3.34
CA CYS A 114 4.69 4.54 4.42
C CYS A 114 4.76 3.78 5.75
N SER A 115 5.70 4.16 6.63
CA SER A 115 5.89 3.52 7.95
C SER A 115 6.23 4.50 9.04
#